data_AF-A0A4R5ACN5-F1
#
_entry.id   AF-A0A4R5ACN5-F1
#
_cell.length_a   1.000
_cell.length_b   1.000
_cell.length_c   1.000
_cell.angle_alpha   90.00
_cell.angle_beta   90.00
_cell.angle_gamma   90.00
#
_symmetry.space_group_name_H-M   'P 1'
#
loop_
_entity.id
_entity.type
_entity.pdbx_description
1 polymer ?
#
loop_
_entity_poly.entity_id
_entity_poly.type
_entity_poly.pdbx_seq_one_letter_code
_entity_poly.pdbx_strand_id
1 'polypeptide(L)'
;MEPRSAGAMGLDFPYGLSTMCYIEVRSDGTVTYGRDAGTYQRARDGESRLFAAWPGKWKSALFVIDDLDQYAKAFGIVHDEERTGLSEHAHEVRWAIDRFAGDSAGAWIGINVWLDCGCEIRDLRTFAAQMREQRGWDIATSRGWGSSTSGDGRVRKYSVRARRNSLT
;
A
#
# COMPACT_ATOMS: atom_id res chain seq x y z
N MET A 1 4.07 27.12 0.65
CA MET A 1 4.07 26.15 -0.46
C MET A 1 3.93 24.78 0.16
N GLU A 2 2.89 24.02 -0.18
CA GLU A 2 2.70 22.68 0.39
C GLU A 2 3.55 21.65 -0.37
N PRO A 3 4.20 20.70 0.33
CA PRO A 3 4.96 19.63 -0.30
C PRO A 3 4.03 18.67 -1.04
N ARG A 4 4.53 18.11 -2.16
CA ARG A 4 3.75 17.21 -3.01
C ARG A 4 3.66 15.81 -2.39
N SER A 5 2.59 15.06 -2.62
CA SER A 5 2.47 13.67 -2.19
C SER A 5 3.33 12.73 -3.04
N ALA A 6 4.17 11.90 -2.42
CA ALA A 6 4.90 10.84 -3.10
C ALA A 6 3.97 9.68 -3.50
N GLY A 7 3.03 9.30 -2.63
CA GLY A 7 2.05 8.25 -2.88
C GLY A 7 1.12 8.57 -4.05
N ALA A 8 0.76 9.85 -4.26
CA ALA A 8 -0.04 10.28 -5.41
C ALA A 8 0.67 10.08 -6.76
N MET A 9 2.00 9.96 -6.77
CA MET A 9 2.78 9.63 -7.97
C MET A 9 2.86 8.11 -8.21
N GLY A 10 2.46 7.29 -7.24
CA GLY A 10 2.46 5.84 -7.35
C GLY A 10 3.84 5.28 -7.71
N LEU A 11 3.89 4.51 -8.81
CA LEU A 11 5.10 3.83 -9.28
C LEU A 11 6.16 4.77 -9.89
N ASP A 12 5.78 6.00 -10.24
CA ASP A 12 6.70 6.95 -10.88
C ASP A 12 7.61 7.65 -9.87
N PHE A 13 7.32 7.54 -8.56
CA PHE A 13 8.18 8.11 -7.53
C PHE A 13 9.40 7.22 -7.25
N PRO A 14 10.63 7.71 -7.47
CA PRO A 14 11.80 6.84 -7.43
C PRO A 14 12.37 6.74 -6.01
N TYR A 15 11.69 6.01 -5.12
CA TYR A 15 12.07 5.88 -3.71
C TYR A 15 13.53 5.45 -3.50
N GLY A 16 14.03 4.51 -4.32
CA GLY A 16 15.38 3.97 -4.22
C GLY A 16 16.48 4.79 -4.90
N LEU A 17 16.18 5.97 -5.46
CA LEU A 17 17.18 6.75 -6.19
C LEU A 17 18.33 7.17 -5.27
N SER A 18 19.57 6.86 -5.67
CA SER A 18 20.77 7.12 -4.86
C SER A 18 21.02 8.61 -4.56
N THR A 19 20.48 9.50 -5.38
CA THR A 19 20.58 10.96 -5.21
C THR A 19 19.42 11.55 -4.42
N MET A 20 18.48 10.73 -3.94
CA MET A 20 17.37 11.17 -3.11
C MET A 20 17.85 11.48 -1.69
N CYS A 21 17.47 12.64 -1.15
CA CYS A 21 17.71 12.97 0.25
C CYS A 21 16.40 12.87 1.03
N TYR A 22 16.39 12.02 2.06
CA TYR A 22 15.25 11.84 2.96
C TYR A 22 15.44 12.65 4.23
N ILE A 23 14.41 13.40 4.59
CA ILE A 23 14.39 14.32 5.70
C ILE A 23 13.25 13.88 6.63
N GLU A 24 13.58 13.62 7.88
CA GLU A 24 12.62 13.42 8.96
C GLU A 24 12.45 14.74 9.71
N VAL A 25 11.20 15.15 9.93
CA VAL A 25 10.87 16.26 10.82
C VAL A 25 10.00 15.72 11.95
N ARG A 26 10.51 15.77 13.18
CA ARG A 26 9.82 15.31 14.38
C ARG A 26 8.88 16.38 14.93
N SER A 27 7.95 15.96 15.78
CA SER A 27 6.96 16.85 16.42
C SER A 27 7.59 17.95 17.29
N ASP A 28 8.78 17.71 17.86
CA ASP A 28 9.57 18.66 18.64
C ASP A 28 10.35 19.67 17.77
N GLY A 29 10.25 19.57 16.45
CA GLY A 29 10.98 20.42 15.49
C GLY A 29 12.39 19.91 15.17
N THR A 30 12.81 18.78 15.73
CA THR A 30 14.09 18.15 15.38
C THR A 30 14.04 17.68 13.93
N VAL A 31 15.06 18.09 13.15
CA VAL A 31 15.23 17.67 11.77
C VAL A 31 16.40 16.70 11.68
N THR A 32 16.16 15.51 11.15
CA THR A 32 17.21 14.53 10.86
C THR A 32 17.15 14.08 9.41
N TYR A 33 18.19 13.40 8.95
CA TYR A 33 18.24 12.80 7.62
C TYR A 33 18.57 11.32 7.74
N GLY A 34 17.94 10.47 6.93
CA GLY A 34 18.12 9.03 7.05
C GLY A 34 17.07 8.20 6.36
N ARG A 35 17.36 6.90 6.25
CA ARG A 35 16.52 5.88 5.63
C ARG A 35 16.41 4.60 6.46
N ASP A 36 16.59 4.73 7.77
CA ASP A 36 16.62 3.61 8.71
C ASP A 36 15.22 3.19 9.18
N ALA A 37 15.13 1.97 9.71
CA ALA A 37 13.89 1.42 10.26
C ALA A 37 13.30 2.24 11.41
N GLY A 38 14.13 2.90 12.22
CA GLY A 38 13.65 3.76 13.31
C GLY A 38 12.93 5.00 12.78
N THR A 39 13.43 5.57 11.69
CA THR A 39 12.79 6.69 10.99
C THR A 39 11.43 6.29 10.40
N TYR A 40 11.34 5.11 9.79
CA TYR A 40 10.05 4.54 9.37
C TYR A 40 9.08 4.40 10.54
N GLN A 41 9.53 3.82 11.66
CA GLN A 41 8.69 3.56 12.83
C GLN A 41 8.11 4.85 13.43
N ARG A 42 8.95 5.88 13.63
CA ARG A 42 8.47 7.18 14.15
C ARG A 42 7.49 7.87 13.21
N ALA A 43 7.73 7.78 11.89
CA ALA A 43 6.83 8.36 10.90
C ALA A 43 5.47 7.66 10.90
N ARG A 44 5.48 6.34 11.07
CA ARG A 44 4.28 5.52 11.23
C ARG A 44 3.50 5.85 12.50
N ASP A 45 4.19 6.02 13.62
CA ASP A 45 3.57 6.31 14.92
C ASP A 45 3.06 7.77 15.00
N GLY A 46 3.26 8.56 13.94
CA GLY A 46 2.85 9.97 13.87
C GLY A 46 3.75 10.90 14.68
N GLU A 47 4.86 10.39 15.20
CA GLU A 47 5.86 11.15 15.95
C GLU A 47 6.73 12.02 15.03
N SER A 48 6.81 11.64 13.74
CA SER A 48 7.54 12.40 12.73
C SER A 48 6.84 12.41 11.37
N ARG A 49 7.29 13.31 10.50
CA ARG A 49 6.87 13.43 9.11
C ARG A 49 8.09 13.21 8.22
N LEU A 50 7.93 12.36 7.21
CA LEU A 50 8.98 12.09 6.25
C LEU A 50 8.81 12.92 4.98
N PHE A 51 9.93 13.41 4.48
CA PHE A 51 10.03 14.11 3.21
C PHE A 51 11.16 13.57 2.37
N ALA A 52 11.05 13.73 1.06
CA ALA A 52 12.10 13.43 0.10
C ALA A 52 12.35 14.61 -0.83
N ALA A 53 13.62 15.00 -0.96
CA ALA A 53 14.06 15.98 -1.94
C ALA A 53 14.48 15.23 -3.21
N TRP A 54 13.62 15.27 -4.23
CA TRP A 54 13.87 14.65 -5.53
C TRP A 54 14.60 15.64 -6.44
N PRO A 55 15.88 15.35 -6.81
CA PRO A 55 16.63 16.20 -7.73
C PRO A 55 16.05 16.17 -9.15
N GLY A 56 15.71 17.34 -9.67
CA GLY A 56 15.40 17.56 -11.09
C GLY A 56 16.55 18.26 -11.81
N LYS A 57 16.43 18.43 -13.14
CA LYS A 57 17.46 19.04 -14.00
C LYS A 57 17.91 20.44 -13.56
N TRP A 58 17.01 21.22 -12.93
CA TRP A 58 17.28 22.62 -12.55
C TRP A 58 16.91 22.97 -11.10
N LYS A 59 16.08 22.15 -10.45
CA LYS A 59 15.61 22.36 -9.08
C LYS A 59 15.24 21.03 -8.44
N SER A 60 15.39 20.95 -7.12
CA SER A 60 14.83 19.85 -6.34
C SER A 60 13.37 20.14 -6.01
N ALA A 61 12.53 19.12 -6.07
CA ALA A 61 11.16 19.17 -5.58
C ALA A 61 11.06 18.42 -4.26
N LEU A 62 10.33 19.00 -3.30
CA LEU A 62 10.08 18.38 -2.00
C LEU A 62 8.76 17.62 -2.02
N PHE A 63 8.81 16.36 -1.58
CA PHE A 63 7.67 15.48 -1.47
C PHE A 63 7.48 15.06 -0.02
N VAL A 64 6.23 14.94 0.44
CA VAL A 64 5.87 14.21 1.65
C VAL A 64 5.82 12.72 1.33
N ILE A 65 6.41 11.91 2.18
CA ILE A 65 6.33 10.45 2.12
C ILE A 65 5.10 10.03 2.90
N ASP A 66 3.98 9.94 2.20
CA ASP A 66 2.68 9.50 2.71
C ASP A 66 2.37 8.03 2.38
N ASP A 67 3.14 7.43 1.49
CA ASP A 67 3.16 5.98 1.23
C ASP A 67 4.36 5.34 1.94
N LEU A 68 4.19 5.09 3.24
CA LEU A 68 5.23 4.50 4.09
C LEU A 68 5.55 3.05 3.70
N ASP A 69 4.62 2.34 3.05
CA ASP A 69 4.84 0.96 2.61
C ASP A 69 5.81 0.91 1.42
N GLN A 70 5.65 1.80 0.43
CA GLN A 70 6.59 1.91 -0.68
C GLN A 70 7.97 2.39 -0.23
N TYR A 71 8.01 3.31 0.75
CA TYR A 71 9.25 3.70 1.40
C TYR A 71 9.94 2.51 2.08
N ALA A 72 9.21 1.74 2.90
CA ALA A 72 9.76 0.58 3.59
C ALA A 72 10.29 -0.48 2.60
N LYS A 73 9.51 -0.79 1.56
CA LYS A 73 9.91 -1.72 0.48
C LYS A 73 11.21 -1.25 -0.20
N ALA A 74 11.32 0.04 -0.54
CA ALA A 74 12.50 0.59 -1.21
C ALA A 74 13.78 0.50 -0.39
N PHE A 75 13.68 0.43 0.95
CA PHE A 75 14.81 0.37 1.86
C PHE A 75 14.97 -0.97 2.57
N GLY A 76 14.19 -1.99 2.19
CA GLY A 76 14.23 -3.30 2.83
C GLY A 76 13.88 -3.24 4.32
N ILE A 77 13.11 -2.24 4.73
CA ILE A 77 12.57 -2.16 6.09
C ILE A 77 11.42 -3.16 6.13
N VAL A 78 11.59 -4.18 6.97
CA VAL A 78 10.79 -5.42 7.03
C VAL A 78 9.29 -5.17 6.89
N HIS A 79 8.67 -5.95 6.00
CA HIS A 79 7.22 -6.05 5.87
C HIS A 79 6.60 -6.46 7.22
N ASP A 80 5.82 -5.56 7.83
CA ASP A 80 5.16 -5.82 9.10
C ASP A 80 3.96 -6.75 8.90
N GLU A 81 4.22 -8.06 8.92
CA GLU A 81 3.19 -9.09 8.78
C GLU A 81 2.13 -9.02 9.89
N GLU A 82 2.49 -8.57 11.09
CA GLU A 82 1.53 -8.41 12.19
C GLU A 82 0.50 -7.32 11.86
N ARG A 83 0.95 -6.19 11.29
CA ARG A 83 0.07 -5.10 10.89
C ARG A 83 -0.75 -5.43 9.65
N THR A 84 -0.10 -5.93 8.60
CA THR A 84 -0.75 -6.13 7.29
C THR A 84 -1.61 -7.39 7.28
N GLY A 85 -1.26 -8.38 8.12
CA GLY A 85 -1.76 -9.75 8.08
C GLY A 85 -1.29 -10.54 6.85
N LEU A 86 -0.40 -9.96 6.05
CA LEU A 86 0.09 -10.50 4.80
C LEU A 86 1.57 -10.80 4.97
N SER A 87 2.02 -11.97 4.53
CA SER A 87 3.44 -12.28 4.43
C SER A 87 3.97 -11.96 3.03
N GLU A 88 5.29 -11.83 2.88
CA GLU A 88 5.93 -11.66 1.58
C GLU A 88 6.03 -12.99 0.81
N HIS A 89 4.91 -13.44 0.23
CA HIS A 89 4.87 -14.59 -0.68
C HIS A 89 3.82 -14.43 -1.77
N ALA A 90 3.86 -15.31 -2.78
CA ALA A 90 2.81 -15.38 -3.80
C ALA A 90 1.53 -15.98 -3.20
N HIS A 91 0.48 -15.18 -3.08
CA HIS A 91 -0.75 -15.60 -2.40
C HIS A 91 -1.54 -16.59 -3.26
N GLU A 92 -1.95 -17.69 -2.62
CA GLU A 92 -2.95 -18.59 -3.15
C GLU A 92 -4.33 -17.94 -2.95
N VAL A 93 -4.85 -17.35 -4.02
CA VAL A 93 -6.07 -16.54 -3.99
C VAL A 93 -7.16 -17.20 -4.80
N ARG A 94 -8.30 -17.46 -4.17
CA ARG A 94 -9.57 -17.73 -4.85
C ARG A 94 -10.43 -16.49 -4.84
N TRP A 95 -11.18 -16.27 -5.91
CA TRP A 95 -12.09 -15.14 -6.01
C TRP A 95 -13.34 -15.49 -6.82
N ALA A 96 -14.40 -14.73 -6.61
CA ALA A 96 -15.64 -14.80 -7.37
C ALA A 96 -16.26 -13.41 -7.48
N ILE A 97 -16.98 -13.15 -8.58
CA ILE A 97 -17.78 -11.93 -8.72
C ILE A 97 -18.80 -11.88 -7.59
N ASP A 98 -18.93 -10.71 -6.96
CA ASP A 98 -19.96 -10.50 -5.94
C ASP A 98 -21.35 -10.58 -6.58
N ARG A 99 -22.22 -11.44 -6.04
CA ARG A 99 -23.55 -11.69 -6.61
C ARG A 99 -24.45 -10.44 -6.59
N PHE A 100 -24.12 -9.49 -5.73
CA PHE A 100 -24.81 -8.20 -5.62
C PHE A 100 -24.10 -7.07 -6.38
N ALA A 101 -22.94 -7.34 -7.00
CA ALA A 101 -22.35 -6.42 -7.95
C ALA A 101 -23.21 -6.44 -9.22
N GLY A 102 -24.24 -5.58 -9.26
CA GLY A 102 -25.14 -5.51 -10.40
C GLY A 102 -24.41 -5.34 -11.73
N ASP A 103 -25.08 -5.70 -12.83
CA ASP A 103 -24.61 -5.68 -14.22
C ASP A 103 -24.36 -4.26 -14.79
N SER A 104 -23.81 -3.36 -13.98
CA SER A 104 -23.30 -2.09 -14.44
C SER A 104 -22.11 -2.32 -15.37
N ALA A 105 -22.17 -1.79 -16.59
CA ALA A 105 -21.07 -1.78 -17.57
C ALA A 105 -19.83 -0.96 -17.12
N GLY A 106 -19.74 -0.60 -15.83
CA GLY A 106 -18.63 0.15 -15.27
C GLY A 106 -17.33 -0.66 -15.26
N ALA A 107 -16.20 0.05 -15.38
CA ALA A 107 -14.85 -0.54 -15.38
C ALA A 107 -14.49 -1.30 -14.08
N TRP A 108 -15.22 -1.05 -12.99
CA TRP A 108 -14.97 -1.61 -11.66
C TRP A 108 -16.07 -2.56 -11.23
N ILE A 109 -15.72 -3.76 -10.77
CA ILE A 109 -16.65 -4.78 -10.28
C ILE A 109 -16.34 -5.15 -8.83
N GLY A 110 -17.37 -5.51 -8.07
CA GLY A 110 -17.21 -6.09 -6.74
C GLY A 110 -16.83 -7.56 -6.85
N ILE A 111 -15.82 -7.99 -6.11
CA ILE A 111 -15.41 -9.39 -6.00
C ILE A 111 -15.31 -9.80 -4.54
N ASN A 112 -15.55 -11.08 -4.30
CA ASN A 112 -15.24 -11.74 -3.05
C ASN A 112 -13.92 -12.48 -3.21
N VAL A 113 -13.03 -12.34 -2.23
CA VAL A 113 -11.67 -12.87 -2.23
C VAL A 113 -11.48 -13.76 -1.00
N TRP A 114 -10.78 -14.89 -1.19
CA TRP A 114 -10.35 -15.82 -0.16
C TRP A 114 -8.85 -16.05 -0.30
N LEU A 115 -8.13 -15.99 0.81
CA LEU A 115 -6.70 -16.28 0.87
C LEU A 115 -6.51 -17.68 1.43
N ASP A 116 -6.23 -18.64 0.56
CA ASP A 116 -6.04 -20.05 0.96
C ASP A 116 -4.64 -20.30 1.55
N CYS A 117 -3.71 -19.35 1.37
CA CYS A 117 -2.40 -19.33 2.04
C CYS A 117 -2.46 -19.04 3.55
N GLY A 118 -3.64 -18.75 4.11
CA GLY A 118 -3.82 -18.46 5.53
C GLY A 118 -3.56 -17.00 5.93
N CYS A 119 -3.17 -16.14 4.99
CA CYS A 119 -3.00 -14.71 5.24
C CYS A 119 -4.33 -14.01 5.55
N GLU A 120 -4.24 -12.89 6.26
CA GLU A 120 -5.36 -12.01 6.61
C GLU A 120 -5.18 -10.65 5.95
N ILE A 121 -6.20 -10.15 5.25
CA ILE A 121 -6.15 -8.77 4.77
C ILE A 121 -6.52 -7.88 5.94
N ARG A 122 -5.52 -7.23 6.56
CA ARG A 122 -5.72 -6.13 7.53
C ARG A 122 -5.43 -4.78 6.90
N ASP A 123 -4.58 -4.75 5.87
CA ASP A 123 -4.30 -3.57 5.05
C ASP A 123 -4.62 -3.82 3.57
N LEU A 124 -5.63 -3.10 3.05
CA LEU A 124 -6.05 -3.21 1.66
C LEU A 124 -5.03 -2.65 0.67
N ARG A 125 -4.28 -1.60 1.03
CA ARG A 125 -3.28 -1.00 0.15
C ARG A 125 -2.14 -1.97 -0.07
N THR A 126 -1.66 -2.58 1.00
CA THR A 126 -0.64 -3.62 0.94
C THR A 126 -1.12 -4.81 0.10
N PHE A 127 -2.35 -5.30 0.33
CA PHE A 127 -2.93 -6.37 -0.48
C PHE A 127 -3.05 -5.99 -1.96
N ALA A 128 -3.53 -4.79 -2.26
CA ALA A 128 -3.65 -4.28 -3.62
C ALA A 128 -2.29 -4.21 -4.34
N ALA A 129 -1.24 -3.75 -3.64
CA ALA A 129 0.11 -3.71 -4.18
C ALA A 129 0.63 -5.13 -4.50
N GLN A 130 0.47 -6.08 -3.57
CA GLN A 130 0.88 -7.47 -3.78
C GLN A 130 0.09 -8.14 -4.92
N MET A 131 -1.22 -7.91 -5.04
CA MET A 131 -2.02 -8.47 -6.13
C MET A 131 -1.69 -7.83 -7.49
N ARG A 132 -1.34 -6.54 -7.51
CA ARG A 132 -0.85 -5.88 -8.72
C ARG A 132 0.47 -6.48 -9.20
N GLU A 133 1.40 -6.75 -8.28
CA GLU A 133 2.70 -7.35 -8.59
C GLU A 133 2.58 -8.82 -9.00
N GLN A 134 1.76 -9.60 -8.29
CA GLN A 134 1.66 -11.05 -8.48
C GLN A 134 0.74 -11.46 -9.63
N ARG A 135 -0.34 -10.71 -9.86
CA ARG A 135 -1.42 -11.09 -10.79
C ARG A 135 -1.80 -9.98 -11.76
N GLY A 136 -1.20 -8.79 -11.66
CA GLY A 136 -1.59 -7.64 -12.48
C GLY A 136 -2.94 -7.02 -12.11
N TRP A 137 -3.52 -7.41 -10.96
CA TRP A 137 -4.83 -6.94 -10.54
C TRP A 137 -4.80 -5.47 -10.12
N ASP A 138 -5.84 -4.72 -10.49
CA ASP A 138 -6.03 -3.33 -10.12
C ASP A 138 -7.18 -3.24 -9.10
N ILE A 139 -6.83 -3.12 -7.82
CA ILE A 139 -7.77 -3.12 -6.69
C ILE A 139 -7.97 -1.69 -6.18
N ALA A 140 -9.23 -1.28 -6.00
CA ALA A 140 -9.57 0.03 -5.49
C ALA A 140 -9.28 0.13 -3.99
N THR A 141 -8.30 0.95 -3.60
CA THR A 141 -7.90 1.17 -2.20
C THR A 141 -8.65 2.31 -1.50
N SER A 142 -9.38 3.13 -2.26
CA SER A 142 -10.08 4.33 -1.76
C SER A 142 -11.57 4.12 -1.47
N ARG A 143 -12.12 2.93 -1.72
CA ARG A 143 -13.52 2.60 -1.46
C ARG A 143 -13.65 1.58 -0.34
N GLY A 144 -14.85 1.52 0.26
CA GLY A 144 -15.15 0.57 1.32
C GLY A 144 -14.90 -0.88 0.88
N TRP A 145 -14.07 -1.57 1.64
CA TRP A 145 -13.89 -3.01 1.61
C TRP A 145 -14.44 -3.60 2.91
N GLY A 146 -14.75 -4.88 2.92
CA GLY A 146 -15.24 -5.57 4.10
C GLY A 146 -14.63 -6.94 4.25
N SER A 147 -14.57 -7.43 5.47
CA SER A 147 -14.27 -8.82 5.77
C SER A 147 -15.49 -9.46 6.45
N SER A 148 -15.67 -10.75 6.21
CA SER A 148 -16.65 -11.56 6.91
C SER A 148 -16.05 -12.93 7.15
N THR A 149 -16.29 -13.48 8.33
CA THR A 149 -15.81 -14.80 8.70
C THR A 149 -17.01 -15.74 8.72
N SER A 150 -16.85 -16.94 8.17
CA SER A 150 -17.86 -18.00 8.30
C SER A 150 -18.10 -18.33 9.78
N GLY A 151 -19.28 -18.84 10.12
CA GLY A 151 -19.65 -19.14 11.52
C GLY A 151 -18.76 -20.17 12.20
N ASP A 152 -17.96 -20.94 11.46
CA ASP A 152 -16.96 -21.88 11.95
C ASP A 152 -15.57 -21.24 12.19
N GLY A 153 -15.40 -19.95 11.89
CA GLY A 153 -14.15 -19.21 12.06
C GLY A 153 -13.07 -19.51 11.01
N ARG A 154 -13.30 -20.45 10.09
CA ARG A 154 -12.23 -21.03 9.25
C ARG A 154 -12.03 -20.32 7.93
N VAL A 155 -13.08 -19.73 7.35
CA VAL A 155 -13.02 -19.11 6.03
C VAL A 155 -13.27 -17.61 6.16
N ARG A 156 -12.26 -16.82 5.82
CA ARG A 156 -12.37 -15.37 5.72
C ARG A 156 -12.65 -14.98 4.28
N LYS A 157 -13.75 -14.26 4.08
CA LYS A 157 -14.18 -13.69 2.81
C LYS A 157 -13.98 -12.18 2.86
N TYR A 158 -13.26 -11.64 1.89
CA TYR A 158 -13.06 -10.20 1.73
C TYR A 158 -13.83 -9.69 0.52
N SER A 159 -14.65 -8.67 0.71
CA SER A 159 -15.35 -8.00 -0.36
C SER A 159 -14.56 -6.75 -0.75
N VAL A 160 -14.02 -6.75 -1.98
CA VAL A 160 -13.21 -5.67 -2.54
C VAL A 160 -13.71 -5.28 -3.92
N ARG A 161 -13.24 -4.16 -4.47
CA ARG A 161 -13.51 -3.79 -5.86
C ARG A 161 -12.23 -3.87 -6.68
N ALA A 162 -12.32 -4.50 -7.83
CA ALA A 162 -11.23 -4.62 -8.79
C ALA A 162 -11.66 -4.16 -10.19
N ARG A 163 -10.69 -3.78 -11.01
CA ARG A 163 -10.93 -3.40 -12.40
C ARG A 163 -11.20 -4.65 -13.22
N ARG A 164 -12.32 -4.68 -13.97
CA ARG A 164 -12.80 -5.88 -14.68
C ARG A 164 -11.72 -6.49 -15.59
N ASN A 165 -10.99 -5.64 -16.32
CA ASN A 165 -9.96 -6.08 -17.27
C ASN A 165 -8.65 -6.54 -16.61
N SER A 166 -8.52 -6.41 -15.29
CA SER A 166 -7.33 -6.84 -14.54
C SER A 166 -7.48 -8.23 -13.93
N LEU A 167 -8.70 -8.79 -13.90
CA LEU A 167 -9.03 -10.09 -13.28
C LEU A 167 -8.90 -11.25 -14.27
N THR A 168 -7.81 -11.27 -15.05
CA THR A 168 -7.50 -12.33 -16.01
C THR A 168 -6.75 -13.50 -15.39
#